data_AF-A0A7S0NKB1-F1
#
_entry.id   AF-A0A7S0NKB1-F1
#
_cell.length_a   1.000
_cell.length_b   1.000
_cell.length_c   1.000
_cell.angle_alpha   90.00
_cell.angle_beta   90.00
_cell.angle_gamma   90.00
#
_symmetry.space_group_name_H-M   'P 1'
#
loop_
_entity.id
_entity.type
_entity.pdbx_description
1 polymer ?
#
loop_
_entity_poly.entity_id
_entity_poly.type
_entity_poly.pdbx_seq_one_letter_code
_entity_poly.pdbx_strand_id
1 'polypeptide(L)'
;GGLPPMAARSTGRSEPALLKRRGRALRPNTVGERGVCLLLLLGVTALASSALMSRILPHVLAWRRASACLPTDSLRPGAAPCPPEASHPSLDVVSVAAKPTCVTRLAVAALNQYVGPRRIVFVSSDDAACAKLTSFARNVECVRQDDLIPGVTKAAVDAELARLYGETRGARRKRGGRGGGGAAGAGNYMGRSNGGWYLQQLVKLGAARYLRGLSDAFLIWDPDMIPLWPVRVFGDQASAANGGKPRAFRQIGGYAIRAYES
;
A
#
# COMPACT_ATOMS: atom_id res chain seq x y z
N GLY A 1 -33.16 -63.95 54.82
CA GLY A 1 -34.60 -63.61 54.90
C GLY A 1 -34.71 -62.22 55.45
N GLY A 2 -35.63 -61.36 55.03
CA GLY A 2 -36.75 -61.51 54.14
C GLY A 2 -37.58 -60.23 54.23
N LEU A 3 -37.81 -59.64 53.06
CA LEU A 3 -38.92 -58.77 52.66
C LEU A 3 -39.17 -57.39 53.33
N PRO A 4 -39.54 -56.37 52.51
CA PRO A 4 -39.95 -55.02 52.90
C PRO A 4 -41.49 -54.90 53.01
N PRO A 5 -42.02 -53.70 53.32
CA PRO A 5 -43.07 -53.12 52.45
C PRO A 5 -42.93 -51.59 52.26
N MET A 6 -43.12 -51.06 51.04
CA MET A 6 -44.37 -50.44 50.52
C MET A 6 -44.95 -49.35 51.44
N ALA A 7 -44.85 -48.06 51.12
CA ALA A 7 -45.55 -47.26 50.10
C ALA A 7 -46.67 -46.41 50.73
N ALA A 8 -46.58 -45.09 50.61
CA ALA A 8 -47.75 -44.21 50.57
C ALA A 8 -47.40 -42.88 49.90
N ARG A 9 -48.07 -42.64 48.78
CA ARG A 9 -48.13 -41.41 47.98
C ARG A 9 -49.11 -40.46 48.68
N SER A 10 -48.78 -39.18 48.82
CA SER A 10 -49.81 -38.14 48.97
C SER A 10 -49.30 -36.78 48.53
N THR A 11 -50.16 -36.14 47.75
CA THR A 11 -50.07 -34.89 47.01
C THR A 11 -50.13 -33.66 47.90
N GLY A 12 -49.36 -32.62 47.56
CA GLY A 12 -49.50 -31.28 48.17
C GLY A 12 -48.80 -30.21 47.34
N ARG A 13 -49.60 -29.40 46.67
CA ARG A 13 -49.24 -28.27 45.78
C ARG A 13 -48.81 -27.04 46.59
N SER A 14 -48.33 -25.99 45.91
CA SER A 14 -48.05 -24.59 46.34
C SER A 14 -46.70 -24.37 47.04
N GLU A 15 -45.77 -23.48 46.65
CA GLU A 15 -45.71 -22.30 45.75
C GLU A 15 -44.26 -22.16 45.20
N PRO A 16 -44.05 -21.48 44.05
CA PRO A 16 -42.72 -21.18 43.54
C PRO A 16 -42.07 -20.04 44.33
N ALA A 17 -40.85 -20.30 44.82
CA ALA A 17 -40.02 -19.30 45.49
C ALA A 17 -39.88 -18.03 44.64
N LEU A 18 -40.45 -16.95 45.17
CA LEU A 18 -40.44 -15.60 44.65
C LEU A 18 -39.04 -15.14 44.24
N LEU A 19 -38.91 -14.85 42.94
CA LEU A 19 -37.87 -14.07 42.30
C LEU A 19 -37.52 -12.81 43.12
N LYS A 20 -36.46 -12.88 43.93
CA LYS A 20 -35.81 -11.68 44.47
C LYS A 20 -34.92 -11.07 43.40
N ARG A 21 -35.57 -10.44 42.42
CA ARG A 21 -34.99 -9.59 41.38
C ARG A 21 -34.36 -8.37 42.06
N ARG A 22 -33.14 -8.52 42.60
CA ARG A 22 -32.31 -7.38 42.99
C ARG A 22 -31.80 -6.73 41.71
N GLY A 23 -32.61 -5.82 41.17
CA GLY A 23 -32.15 -4.83 40.22
C GLY A 23 -31.04 -4.01 40.87
N ARG A 24 -29.79 -4.34 40.55
CA ARG A 24 -28.72 -3.34 40.65
C ARG A 24 -29.06 -2.29 39.61
N ALA A 25 -29.63 -1.18 40.06
CA ALA A 25 -29.63 0.05 39.31
C ALA A 25 -28.17 0.31 38.91
N LEU A 26 -27.87 0.16 37.62
CA LEU A 26 -26.66 0.71 37.04
C LEU A 26 -26.72 2.21 37.30
N ARG A 27 -25.89 2.68 38.23
CA ARG A 27 -25.62 4.11 38.35
C ARG A 27 -25.18 4.59 36.97
N PRO A 28 -25.76 5.67 36.41
CA PRO A 28 -25.32 6.19 35.14
C PRO A 28 -23.88 6.66 35.31
N ASN A 29 -22.94 5.99 34.64
CA ASN A 29 -21.54 6.40 34.55
C ASN A 29 -21.46 7.61 33.59
N THR A 30 -21.99 8.75 34.02
CA THR A 30 -21.96 10.02 33.29
C THR A 30 -20.54 10.47 32.93
N VAL A 31 -19.52 9.98 33.65
CA VAL A 31 -18.11 10.24 33.35
C VAL A 31 -17.60 9.42 32.16
N GLY A 32 -18.06 8.18 31.99
CA GLY A 32 -17.68 7.31 30.86
C GLY A 32 -18.35 7.72 29.55
N GLU A 33 -19.64 8.09 29.62
CA GLU A 33 -20.41 8.52 28.44
C GLU A 33 -19.92 9.86 27.89
N ARG A 34 -19.57 10.81 28.76
CA ARG A 34 -18.96 12.08 28.35
C ARG A 34 -17.60 11.88 27.68
N GLY A 35 -16.78 10.96 28.19
CA GLY A 35 -15.49 10.60 27.57
C GLY A 35 -15.64 10.01 26.17
N VAL A 36 -16.61 9.11 25.98
CA VAL A 36 -16.91 8.51 24.67
C VAL A 36 -17.44 9.56 23.69
N CYS A 37 -18.36 10.43 24.11
CA CYS A 37 -18.86 11.52 23.26
C CYS A 37 -17.74 12.47 22.83
N LEU A 38 -16.81 12.80 23.73
CA LEU A 38 -15.70 13.71 23.43
C LEU A 38 -14.70 13.07 22.44
N LEU A 39 -14.43 11.77 22.59
CA LEU A 39 -13.61 11.02 21.62
C LEU A 39 -14.29 10.90 20.25
N LEU A 40 -15.60 10.68 20.20
CA LEU A 40 -16.36 10.65 18.95
C LEU A 40 -16.37 12.02 18.27
N LEU A 41 -16.56 13.11 19.02
CA LEU A 41 -16.50 14.47 18.50
C LEU A 41 -15.10 14.81 17.97
N LEU A 42 -14.04 14.41 18.68
CA LEU A 42 -12.67 14.55 18.19
C LEU A 42 -12.42 13.72 16.91
N GLY A 43 -12.95 12.50 16.85
CA GLY A 43 -12.88 11.66 15.65
C GLY A 43 -13.60 12.28 14.45
N VAL A 44 -14.83 12.77 14.64
CA VAL A 44 -15.63 13.41 13.59
C VAL A 44 -14.99 14.72 13.13
N THR A 45 -14.51 15.56 14.06
CA THR A 45 -13.84 16.82 13.73
C THR A 45 -12.52 16.57 13.01
N ALA A 46 -11.72 15.58 13.42
CA ALA A 46 -10.51 15.16 12.71
C ALA A 46 -10.82 14.64 11.30
N LEU A 47 -11.90 13.87 11.14
CA LEU A 47 -12.32 13.37 9.84
C LEU A 47 -12.78 14.51 8.92
N ALA A 48 -13.59 15.44 9.46
CA ALA A 48 -14.08 16.60 8.72
C ALA A 48 -12.95 17.55 8.34
N SER A 49 -12.01 17.83 9.25
CA SER A 49 -10.84 18.67 8.96
C SER A 49 -9.92 18.00 7.94
N SER A 50 -9.71 16.69 8.03
CA SER A 50 -8.93 15.94 7.04
C SER A 50 -9.59 15.97 5.66
N ALA A 51 -10.92 15.77 5.60
CA ALA A 51 -11.67 15.86 4.35
C ALA A 51 -11.60 17.26 3.75
N LEU A 52 -11.76 18.30 4.58
CA LEU A 52 -11.66 19.69 4.16
C LEU A 52 -10.25 20.02 3.65
N MET A 53 -9.20 19.64 4.38
CA MET A 53 -7.81 19.84 3.96
C MET A 53 -7.49 19.08 2.69
N SER A 54 -7.96 17.85 2.52
CA SER A 54 -7.77 17.07 1.28
C SER A 54 -8.42 17.71 0.06
N ARG A 55 -9.47 18.52 0.25
CA ARG A 55 -10.14 19.27 -0.82
C ARG A 55 -9.49 20.62 -1.07
N ILE A 56 -9.22 21.39 0.00
CA ILE A 56 -8.73 22.77 -0.11
C ILE A 56 -7.25 22.82 -0.43
N LEU A 57 -6.43 22.01 0.24
CA LEU A 57 -4.97 22.12 0.15
C LEU A 57 -4.43 21.93 -1.28
N PRO A 58 -4.89 20.95 -2.08
CA PRO A 58 -4.45 20.82 -3.46
C PRO A 58 -4.76 22.06 -4.30
N HIS A 59 -5.96 22.65 -4.13
CA HIS A 59 -6.37 23.84 -4.86
C HIS A 59 -5.62 25.10 -4.41
N VAL A 60 -5.30 25.24 -3.12
CA VAL A 60 -4.45 26.33 -2.61
C VAL A 60 -3.03 26.20 -3.15
N LEU A 61 -2.49 24.98 -3.22
CA LEU A 61 -1.18 24.72 -3.82
C LEU A 61 -1.17 24.98 -5.33
N ALA A 62 -2.24 24.60 -6.05
CA ALA A 62 -2.41 24.91 -7.47
C ALA A 62 -2.49 26.42 -7.72
N TRP A 63 -3.31 27.12 -6.94
CA TRP A 63 -3.49 28.57 -7.02
C TRP A 63 -2.18 29.31 -6.75
N ARG A 64 -1.42 28.92 -5.71
CA ARG A 64 -0.09 29.48 -5.44
C ARG A 64 0.93 29.20 -6.56
N ARG A 65 0.68 28.21 -7.42
CA ARG A 65 1.61 27.78 -8.49
C ARG A 65 1.21 28.22 -9.88
N ALA A 66 0.02 28.83 -10.04
CA ALA A 66 -0.58 29.08 -11.35
C ALA A 66 -0.70 27.82 -12.24
N SER A 67 -0.73 26.62 -11.63
CA SER A 67 -0.98 25.38 -12.37
C SER A 67 -2.43 25.39 -12.86
N ALA A 68 -2.63 25.22 -14.17
CA ALA A 68 -3.95 25.31 -14.79
C ALA A 68 -4.88 24.13 -14.43
N CYS A 69 -4.35 23.02 -13.95
CA CYS A 69 -5.07 21.77 -13.69
C CYS A 69 -4.36 20.95 -12.61
N LEU A 70 -5.10 20.25 -11.74
CA LEU A 70 -4.52 19.28 -10.82
C LEU A 70 -4.71 17.84 -11.33
N PRO A 71 -3.78 16.90 -11.05
CA PRO A 71 -3.96 15.51 -11.46
C PRO A 71 -5.30 14.91 -10.99
N THR A 72 -5.80 15.33 -9.83
CA THR A 72 -7.11 14.91 -9.29
C THR A 72 -8.29 15.34 -10.16
N ASP A 73 -8.19 16.44 -10.90
CA ASP A 73 -9.25 16.92 -11.79
C ASP A 73 -9.42 15.97 -12.98
N SER A 74 -8.32 15.41 -13.50
CA SER A 74 -8.34 14.42 -14.59
C SER A 74 -8.95 13.06 -14.20
N LEU A 75 -9.14 12.81 -12.89
CA LEU A 75 -9.74 11.56 -12.40
C LEU A 75 -11.27 11.61 -12.33
N ARG A 76 -11.87 12.78 -12.53
CA ARG A 76 -13.33 12.93 -12.54
C ARG A 76 -13.93 12.27 -13.78
N PRO A 77 -15.11 11.64 -13.68
CA PRO A 77 -15.78 11.05 -14.84
C PRO A 77 -15.98 12.08 -15.95
N GLY A 78 -15.56 11.73 -17.18
CA GLY A 78 -15.68 12.61 -18.35
C GLY A 78 -14.69 13.78 -18.42
N ALA A 79 -13.78 13.93 -17.45
CA ALA A 79 -12.77 14.97 -17.49
C ALA A 79 -11.65 14.65 -18.50
N ALA A 80 -11.14 15.69 -19.16
CA ALA A 80 -9.93 15.57 -19.97
C ALA A 80 -8.68 15.43 -19.07
N PRO A 81 -7.63 14.73 -19.54
CA PRO A 81 -6.33 14.73 -18.86
C PRO A 81 -5.78 16.15 -18.70
N CYS A 82 -5.09 16.43 -17.60
CA CYS A 82 -4.35 17.68 -17.46
C CYS A 82 -3.25 17.75 -18.54
N PRO A 83 -2.98 18.95 -19.10
CA PRO A 83 -1.86 19.12 -20.01
C PRO A 83 -0.54 18.81 -19.30
N PRO A 84 0.46 18.23 -19.99
CA PRO A 84 1.79 18.03 -19.43
C PRO A 84 2.44 19.38 -19.08
N GLU A 85 2.99 19.47 -17.87
CA GLU A 85 3.84 20.59 -17.39
C GLU A 85 5.33 20.28 -17.53
N ALA A 86 5.69 19.01 -17.68
CA ALA A 86 7.01 18.56 -18.11
C ALA A 86 6.85 17.56 -19.26
N SER A 87 7.89 17.40 -20.08
CA SER A 87 7.89 16.43 -21.17
C SER A 87 9.26 15.77 -21.30
N HIS A 88 9.27 14.45 -21.11
CA HIS A 88 10.43 13.59 -21.30
C HIS A 88 10.05 12.41 -22.21
N PRO A 89 9.83 12.65 -23.52
CA PRO A 89 9.30 11.65 -24.46
C PRO A 89 10.30 10.54 -24.79
N SER A 90 11.56 10.67 -24.37
CA SER A 90 12.59 9.63 -24.47
C SER A 90 12.72 8.78 -23.20
N LEU A 91 11.90 9.04 -22.18
CA LEU A 91 12.01 8.41 -20.86
C LEU A 91 10.84 7.48 -20.57
N ASP A 92 11.15 6.29 -20.09
CA ASP A 92 10.18 5.35 -19.54
C ASP A 92 10.16 5.44 -18.01
N VAL A 93 8.99 5.20 -17.42
CA VAL A 93 8.85 4.99 -15.98
C VAL A 93 8.54 3.52 -15.73
N VAL A 94 9.25 2.90 -14.81
CA VAL A 94 9.01 1.52 -14.37
C VAL A 94 8.56 1.55 -12.92
N SER A 95 7.44 0.91 -12.63
CA SER A 95 6.88 0.85 -11.28
C SER A 95 6.43 -0.56 -10.93
N VAL A 96 6.56 -0.96 -9.67
CA VAL A 96 6.13 -2.29 -9.21
C VAL A 96 4.95 -2.13 -8.29
N ALA A 97 3.79 -2.61 -8.72
CA ALA A 97 2.54 -2.50 -7.99
C ALA A 97 1.88 -3.86 -7.85
N ALA A 98 1.89 -4.42 -6.64
CA ALA A 98 1.27 -5.72 -6.37
C ALA A 98 -0.24 -5.68 -6.64
N LYS A 99 -0.90 -4.54 -6.41
CA LYS A 99 -2.32 -4.32 -6.66
C LYS A 99 -2.59 -2.89 -7.16
N PRO A 100 -3.54 -2.70 -8.08
CA PRO A 100 -4.01 -1.37 -8.48
C PRO A 100 -4.76 -0.69 -7.33
N THR A 101 -4.47 0.59 -7.08
CA THR A 101 -5.17 1.39 -6.05
C THR A 101 -5.56 2.77 -6.59
N CYS A 102 -6.39 3.50 -5.85
CA CYS A 102 -6.70 4.90 -6.17
C CYS A 102 -5.44 5.79 -6.14
N VAL A 103 -4.51 5.51 -5.23
CA VAL A 103 -3.21 6.20 -5.15
C VAL A 103 -2.39 5.94 -6.41
N THR A 104 -2.34 4.68 -6.86
CA THR A 104 -1.64 4.32 -8.12
C THR A 104 -2.24 5.05 -9.32
N ARG A 105 -3.57 5.17 -9.40
CA ARG A 105 -4.24 5.93 -10.47
C ARG A 105 -3.87 7.41 -10.43
N LEU A 106 -3.81 8.01 -9.23
CA LEU A 106 -3.38 9.39 -9.05
C LEU A 106 -1.90 9.58 -9.39
N ALA A 107 -1.03 8.64 -9.02
CA ALA A 107 0.37 8.64 -9.39
C ALA A 107 0.56 8.60 -10.92
N VAL A 108 -0.21 7.79 -11.65
CA VAL A 108 -0.19 7.77 -13.13
C VAL A 108 -0.59 9.13 -13.72
N ALA A 109 -1.68 9.73 -13.23
CA ALA A 109 -2.09 11.07 -13.69
C ALA A 109 -1.01 12.12 -13.42
N ALA A 110 -0.41 12.09 -12.23
CA ALA A 110 0.64 13.01 -11.83
C ALA A 110 1.95 12.79 -12.60
N LEU A 111 2.33 11.55 -12.90
CA LEU A 111 3.49 11.24 -13.75
C LEU A 111 3.28 11.77 -15.18
N ASN A 112 2.09 11.58 -15.74
CA ASN A 112 1.78 12.13 -17.07
C ASN A 112 1.80 13.66 -17.11
N GLN A 113 1.40 14.33 -16.03
CA GLN A 113 1.45 15.78 -15.94
C GLN A 113 2.87 16.31 -15.66
N TYR A 114 3.57 15.76 -14.66
CA TYR A 114 4.77 16.37 -14.09
C TYR A 114 6.08 15.71 -14.51
N VAL A 115 6.03 14.58 -15.21
CA VAL A 115 7.20 13.96 -15.85
C VAL A 115 7.00 13.94 -17.37
N GLY A 116 5.79 13.62 -17.82
CA GLY A 116 5.46 13.46 -19.24
C GLY A 116 6.31 12.38 -19.93
N PRO A 117 6.34 11.13 -19.41
CA PRO A 117 7.16 10.06 -19.97
C PRO A 117 6.56 9.50 -21.26
N ARG A 118 7.39 8.81 -22.04
CA ARG A 118 6.98 8.04 -23.22
C ARG A 118 5.92 7.00 -22.87
N ARG A 119 6.21 6.20 -21.83
CA ARG A 119 5.33 5.16 -21.29
C ARG A 119 5.61 4.91 -19.81
N ILE A 120 4.62 4.34 -19.13
CA ILE A 120 4.70 3.90 -17.74
C ILE A 120 4.47 2.39 -17.75
N VAL A 121 5.49 1.61 -17.39
CA VAL A 121 5.41 0.16 -17.34
C VAL A 121 5.23 -0.27 -15.89
N PHE A 122 4.09 -0.90 -15.60
CA PHE A 122 3.88 -1.57 -14.33
C PHE A 122 4.35 -3.03 -14.38
N VAL A 123 4.97 -3.47 -13.29
CA VAL A 123 5.19 -4.89 -13.03
C VAL A 123 4.22 -5.29 -11.91
N SER A 124 3.31 -6.23 -12.20
CA SER A 124 2.20 -6.57 -11.31
C SER A 124 2.02 -8.07 -11.10
N SER A 125 1.16 -8.44 -10.16
CA SER A 125 1.04 -9.82 -9.68
C SER A 125 0.35 -10.76 -10.66
N ASP A 126 -0.70 -10.31 -11.33
CA ASP A 126 -1.53 -11.13 -12.21
C ASP A 126 -2.16 -10.31 -13.35
N ASP A 127 -2.81 -11.02 -14.28
CA ASP A 127 -3.44 -10.44 -15.47
C ASP A 127 -4.61 -9.50 -15.13
N ALA A 128 -5.33 -9.76 -14.03
CA ALA A 128 -6.45 -8.91 -13.61
C ALA A 128 -5.94 -7.56 -13.07
N ALA A 129 -4.87 -7.58 -12.30
CA ALA A 129 -4.18 -6.38 -11.84
C ALA A 129 -3.61 -5.60 -13.04
N CYS A 130 -2.99 -6.28 -14.00
CA CYS A 130 -2.49 -5.66 -15.21
C CYS A 130 -3.60 -5.01 -16.05
N ALA A 131 -4.71 -5.70 -16.30
CA ALA A 131 -5.85 -5.15 -17.04
C ALA A 131 -6.41 -3.87 -16.40
N LYS A 132 -6.38 -3.79 -15.07
CA LYS A 132 -6.81 -2.59 -14.35
C LYS A 132 -5.80 -1.45 -14.44
N LEU A 133 -4.50 -1.75 -14.37
CA LEU A 133 -3.43 -0.75 -14.45
C LEU A 133 -3.36 -0.11 -15.84
N THR A 134 -3.42 -0.92 -16.90
CA THR A 134 -3.44 -0.42 -18.29
C THR A 134 -4.67 0.44 -18.59
N SER A 135 -5.75 0.29 -17.82
CA SER A 135 -6.92 1.15 -17.93
C SER A 135 -6.72 2.56 -17.34
N PHE A 136 -5.61 2.87 -16.67
CA PHE A 136 -5.40 4.17 -16.01
C PHE A 136 -4.98 5.28 -16.97
N ALA A 137 -4.20 4.97 -18.00
CA ALA A 137 -3.85 5.89 -19.08
C ALA A 137 -3.36 5.13 -20.32
N ARG A 138 -3.44 5.76 -21.49
CA ARG A 138 -3.11 5.12 -22.78
C ARG A 138 -1.65 4.71 -22.94
N ASN A 139 -0.75 5.38 -22.24
CA ASN A 139 0.69 5.10 -22.25
C ASN A 139 1.11 4.15 -21.12
N VAL A 140 0.15 3.47 -20.47
CA VAL A 140 0.44 2.49 -19.43
C VAL A 140 0.51 1.10 -20.04
N GLU A 141 1.64 0.44 -19.83
CA GLU A 141 1.85 -0.98 -20.12
C GLU A 141 1.95 -1.78 -18.82
N CYS A 142 1.72 -3.09 -18.87
CA CYS A 142 1.88 -3.95 -17.72
C CYS A 142 2.51 -5.29 -18.09
N VAL A 143 3.39 -5.77 -17.23
CA VAL A 143 4.03 -7.10 -17.31
C VAL A 143 3.81 -7.82 -15.99
N ARG A 144 3.61 -9.14 -16.05
CA ARG A 144 3.52 -9.97 -14.86
C ARG A 144 4.89 -10.12 -14.20
N GLN A 145 4.93 -10.00 -12.88
CA GLN A 145 6.15 -10.01 -12.08
C GLN A 145 6.94 -11.32 -12.20
N ASP A 146 6.24 -12.45 -12.30
CA ASP A 146 6.85 -13.77 -12.39
C ASP A 146 7.38 -14.08 -13.82
N ASP A 147 6.98 -13.28 -14.80
CA ASP A 147 7.37 -13.45 -16.22
C ASP A 147 8.50 -12.51 -16.62
N LEU A 148 8.81 -11.49 -15.81
CA LEU A 148 9.81 -10.49 -16.14
C LEU A 148 11.23 -11.05 -16.08
N ILE A 149 11.62 -11.62 -14.93
CA ILE A 149 12.99 -12.10 -14.70
C ILE A 149 12.95 -13.63 -14.65
N PRO A 150 13.58 -14.32 -15.62
CA PRO A 150 13.57 -15.78 -15.66
C PRO A 150 14.07 -16.40 -14.35
N GLY A 151 13.26 -17.29 -13.76
CA GLY A 151 13.57 -17.98 -12.51
C GLY A 151 13.37 -17.16 -11.23
N VAL A 152 13.07 -15.86 -11.32
CA VAL A 152 12.81 -15.01 -10.15
C VAL A 152 11.30 -14.78 -10.04
N THR A 153 10.63 -15.74 -9.40
CA THR A 153 9.20 -15.67 -9.08
C THR A 153 8.98 -15.42 -7.60
N LYS A 154 7.78 -14.98 -7.21
CA LYS A 154 7.42 -14.87 -5.78
C LYS A 154 7.69 -16.17 -5.03
N ALA A 155 7.31 -17.31 -5.60
CA ALA A 155 7.52 -18.62 -4.99
C ALA A 155 9.00 -18.95 -4.81
N ALA A 156 9.84 -18.65 -5.81
CA ALA A 156 11.28 -18.87 -5.73
C ALA A 156 11.93 -17.99 -4.63
N VAL A 157 11.52 -16.73 -4.54
CA VAL A 157 11.99 -15.81 -3.48
C VAL A 157 11.55 -16.29 -2.11
N ASP A 158 10.29 -16.70 -1.94
CA ASP A 158 9.79 -17.23 -0.66
C ASP A 158 10.55 -18.50 -0.25
N ALA A 159 10.83 -19.41 -1.20
CA ALA A 159 11.61 -20.61 -0.96
C ALA A 159 13.06 -20.30 -0.54
N GLU A 160 13.70 -19.33 -1.20
CA GLU A 160 15.07 -18.93 -0.88
C GLU A 160 15.16 -18.23 0.47
N LEU A 161 14.20 -17.36 0.81
CA LEU A 161 14.11 -16.75 2.14
C LEU A 161 13.88 -17.81 3.23
N ALA A 162 13.07 -18.84 2.95
CA ALA A 162 12.90 -19.96 3.86
C ALA A 162 14.19 -20.77 4.04
N ARG A 163 14.97 -20.97 2.97
CA ARG A 163 16.29 -21.63 3.04
C ARG A 163 17.30 -20.82 3.86
N LEU A 164 17.38 -19.51 3.62
CA LEU A 164 18.35 -18.62 4.26
C LEU A 164 18.04 -18.34 5.74
N TYR A 165 16.75 -18.24 6.09
CA TYR A 165 16.32 -17.77 7.41
C TYR A 165 15.43 -18.75 8.18
N GLY A 166 15.12 -19.92 7.61
CA GLY A 166 14.26 -20.94 8.23
C GLY A 166 14.88 -21.61 9.44
N GLU A 167 16.19 -21.86 9.41
CA GLU A 167 16.90 -22.55 10.50
C GLU A 167 17.10 -21.65 11.73
N THR A 168 17.30 -20.35 11.54
CA THR A 168 17.58 -19.38 12.62
C THR A 168 16.40 -19.19 13.59
N ARG A 169 15.18 -19.61 13.22
CA ARG A 169 13.99 -19.55 14.08
C ARG A 169 13.56 -20.90 14.67
N GLY A 170 14.07 -22.02 14.14
CA GLY A 170 13.86 -23.35 14.71
C GLY A 170 14.44 -23.52 16.12
N ALA A 171 15.54 -22.83 16.41
CA ALA A 171 16.18 -22.84 17.73
C ALA A 171 15.41 -22.04 18.80
N ARG A 172 14.65 -21.00 18.41
CA ARG A 172 13.94 -20.12 19.37
C ARG A 172 12.53 -20.59 19.73
N ARG A 173 11.94 -21.49 18.92
CA ARG A 173 10.55 -21.95 19.07
C ARG A 173 10.38 -23.19 19.96
N LYS A 174 11.47 -23.80 20.44
CA LYS A 174 11.41 -24.94 21.38
C LYS A 174 11.13 -24.57 22.85
N ARG A 175 10.89 -23.29 23.16
CA ARG A 175 10.58 -22.82 24.53
C ARG A 175 9.22 -22.09 24.56
N GLY A 176 8.14 -22.85 24.54
CA GLY A 176 6.80 -22.39 24.94
C GLY A 176 5.80 -22.18 23.81
N GLY A 177 4.72 -22.97 23.81
CA GLY A 177 3.46 -22.60 23.15
C GLY A 177 2.87 -23.66 22.23
N ARG A 178 1.86 -24.38 22.75
CA ARG A 178 0.93 -25.28 22.05
C ARG A 178 0.13 -24.53 20.97
N GLY A 179 -0.03 -25.17 19.81
CA GLY A 179 -1.28 -25.17 19.02
C GLY A 179 -1.48 -24.03 18.00
N GLY A 180 -1.49 -24.39 16.72
CA GLY A 180 -1.95 -23.52 15.64
C GLY A 180 -1.27 -23.88 14.31
N GLY A 181 -1.84 -24.86 13.60
CA GLY A 181 -1.35 -25.34 12.31
C GLY A 181 -1.39 -24.26 11.22
N GLY A 182 -0.31 -24.18 10.46
CA GLY A 182 -0.13 -23.28 9.34
C GLY A 182 1.36 -23.17 9.08
N ALA A 183 1.81 -23.57 7.89
CA ALA A 183 3.20 -23.50 7.45
C ALA A 183 3.70 -22.04 7.50
N ALA A 184 4.17 -21.61 8.66
CA ALA A 184 4.73 -20.29 8.91
C ALA A 184 6.21 -20.27 8.49
N GLY A 185 6.46 -20.48 7.20
CA GLY A 185 7.73 -20.14 6.55
C GLY A 185 7.78 -18.64 6.26
N ALA A 186 8.94 -18.01 6.45
CA ALA A 186 9.18 -16.59 6.15
C ALA A 186 8.27 -15.58 6.89
N GLY A 187 8.50 -15.44 8.20
CA GLY A 187 7.72 -14.59 9.12
C GLY A 187 7.39 -13.19 8.60
N ASN A 188 6.09 -12.89 8.58
CA ASN A 188 5.50 -11.60 8.30
C ASN A 188 6.15 -10.48 9.15
N TYR A 189 6.77 -9.48 8.52
CA TYR A 189 7.02 -8.20 9.18
C TYR A 189 5.79 -7.31 8.97
N MET A 190 5.12 -6.91 10.05
CA MET A 190 3.89 -6.10 10.01
C MET A 190 2.79 -6.65 9.08
N GLY A 191 2.61 -7.98 9.02
CA GLY A 191 1.55 -8.62 8.22
C GLY A 191 1.81 -8.69 6.71
N ARG A 192 3.00 -8.30 6.21
CA ARG A 192 3.41 -8.45 4.81
C ARG A 192 4.34 -9.66 4.64
N SER A 193 4.13 -10.47 3.60
CA SER A 193 5.07 -11.54 3.24
C SER A 193 6.40 -10.93 2.80
N ASN A 194 7.52 -11.30 3.44
CA ASN A 194 8.83 -10.75 3.09
C ASN A 194 9.18 -10.98 1.62
N GLY A 195 8.82 -12.13 1.02
CA GLY A 195 9.16 -12.42 -0.36
C GLY A 195 8.53 -11.47 -1.38
N GLY A 196 7.32 -10.98 -1.12
CA GLY A 196 6.71 -9.95 -1.96
C GLY A 196 7.53 -8.65 -1.99
N TRP A 197 8.04 -8.22 -0.84
CA TRP A 197 8.88 -7.01 -0.76
C TRP A 197 10.24 -7.20 -1.43
N TYR A 198 10.91 -8.34 -1.19
CA TYR A 198 12.19 -8.66 -1.84
C TYR A 198 12.04 -8.79 -3.36
N LEU A 199 10.97 -9.44 -3.82
CA LEU A 199 10.67 -9.54 -5.25
C LEU A 199 10.53 -8.16 -5.90
N GLN A 200 9.85 -7.22 -5.24
CA GLN A 200 9.76 -5.84 -5.75
C GLN A 200 11.14 -5.21 -5.95
N GLN A 201 12.08 -5.41 -5.01
CA GLN A 201 13.44 -4.87 -5.16
C GLN A 201 14.19 -5.55 -6.30
N LEU A 202 14.10 -6.87 -6.43
CA LEU A 202 14.73 -7.63 -7.50
C LEU A 202 14.20 -7.22 -8.88
N VAL A 203 12.88 -7.04 -9.00
CA VAL A 203 12.22 -6.55 -10.22
C VAL A 203 12.75 -5.18 -10.61
N LYS A 204 12.86 -4.24 -9.65
CA LYS A 204 13.40 -2.89 -9.91
C LYS A 204 14.83 -2.94 -10.44
N LEU A 205 15.67 -3.82 -9.88
CA LEU A 205 17.06 -4.00 -10.32
C LEU A 205 17.14 -4.70 -11.69
N GLY A 206 16.28 -5.68 -11.94
CA GLY A 206 16.29 -6.47 -13.17
C GLY A 206 15.60 -5.79 -14.36
N ALA A 207 14.77 -4.76 -14.14
CA ALA A 207 14.04 -4.06 -15.20
C ALA A 207 14.95 -3.60 -16.34
N ALA A 208 16.13 -3.05 -16.01
CA ALA A 208 17.12 -2.58 -16.99
C ALA A 208 17.54 -3.65 -18.01
N ARG A 209 17.55 -4.92 -17.59
CA ARG A 209 18.05 -6.04 -18.40
C ARG A 209 16.94 -6.83 -19.06
N TYR A 210 15.80 -6.98 -18.38
CA TYR A 210 14.77 -7.93 -18.77
C TYR A 210 13.52 -7.28 -19.35
N LEU A 211 13.29 -5.98 -19.11
CA LEU A 211 12.17 -5.28 -19.70
C LEU A 211 12.47 -4.89 -21.15
N ARG A 212 11.74 -5.48 -22.10
CA ARG A 212 11.98 -5.26 -23.52
C ARG A 212 11.59 -3.84 -23.96
N GLY A 213 12.43 -3.24 -24.81
CA GLY A 213 12.19 -1.91 -25.38
C GLY A 213 12.22 -0.77 -24.37
N LEU A 214 12.78 -1.00 -23.17
CA LEU A 214 13.01 0.04 -22.17
C LEU A 214 13.96 1.10 -22.74
N SER A 215 13.68 2.37 -22.48
CA SER A 215 14.53 3.48 -22.91
C SER A 215 15.91 3.45 -22.24
N ASP A 216 16.92 4.01 -22.92
CA ASP A 216 18.30 4.12 -22.40
C ASP A 216 18.37 4.80 -21.02
N ALA A 217 17.50 5.79 -20.81
CA ALA A 217 17.27 6.42 -19.52
C ALA A 217 15.83 6.16 -19.08
N PHE A 218 15.66 5.63 -17.88
CA PHE A 218 14.35 5.33 -17.31
C PHE A 218 14.33 5.65 -15.81
N LEU A 219 13.13 5.84 -15.28
CA LEU A 219 12.90 6.08 -13.86
C LEU A 219 12.33 4.84 -13.19
N ILE A 220 12.88 4.47 -12.04
CA ILE A 220 12.21 3.56 -11.12
C ILE A 220 11.35 4.40 -10.18
N TRP A 221 10.06 4.13 -10.15
CA TRP A 221 9.09 4.92 -9.38
C TRP A 221 8.24 4.02 -8.48
N ASP A 222 8.09 4.39 -7.21
CA ASP A 222 7.18 3.69 -6.31
C ASP A 222 5.74 4.16 -6.54
N PRO A 223 4.77 3.22 -6.65
CA PRO A 223 3.40 3.54 -7.06
C PRO A 223 2.61 4.32 -6.00
N ASP A 224 3.17 4.51 -4.80
CA ASP A 224 2.63 5.32 -3.70
C ASP A 224 3.27 6.72 -3.61
N MET A 225 4.27 7.02 -4.44
CA MET A 225 4.81 8.37 -4.59
C MET A 225 4.03 9.14 -5.65
N ILE A 226 3.64 10.38 -5.32
CA ILE A 226 2.90 11.27 -6.23
C ILE A 226 3.76 12.51 -6.45
N PRO A 227 4.27 12.75 -7.68
CA PRO A 227 4.93 14.01 -7.96
C PRO A 227 3.92 15.15 -7.82
N LEU A 228 4.30 16.19 -7.07
CA LEU A 228 3.45 17.35 -6.83
C LEU A 228 3.89 18.57 -7.65
N TRP A 229 4.92 18.45 -8.48
CA TRP A 229 5.47 19.50 -9.35
C TRP A 229 6.33 18.86 -10.46
N PRO A 230 6.59 19.59 -11.56
CA PRO A 230 7.48 19.16 -12.64
C PRO A 230 8.82 18.62 -12.12
N VAL A 231 9.11 17.35 -12.37
CA VAL A 231 10.33 16.69 -11.89
C VAL A 231 11.46 16.95 -12.88
N ARG A 232 12.58 17.50 -12.40
CA ARG A 232 13.81 17.57 -13.20
C ARG A 232 14.53 16.23 -13.15
N VAL A 233 14.45 15.47 -14.23
CA VAL A 233 15.03 14.11 -14.30
C VAL A 233 16.51 14.13 -14.73
N PHE A 234 16.92 15.14 -15.48
CA PHE A 234 18.30 15.33 -15.94
C PHE A 234 18.84 16.66 -15.43
N GLY A 235 20.12 16.67 -15.06
CA GLY A 235 20.86 17.88 -14.75
C GLY A 235 21.14 18.70 -16.00
N ASP A 236 21.23 20.01 -15.81
CA ASP A 236 21.49 20.98 -16.88
C ASP A 236 22.92 20.83 -17.46
N GLN A 237 23.80 20.07 -16.79
CA GLN A 237 25.17 19.83 -17.23
C GLN A 237 25.39 18.40 -17.74
N ALA A 238 25.94 18.31 -18.95
CA ALA A 238 26.52 17.10 -19.50
C ALA A 238 27.75 16.71 -18.68
N SER A 239 27.79 15.48 -18.17
CA SER A 239 28.97 15.01 -17.45
C SER A 239 30.04 14.58 -18.44
N ALA A 240 31.20 15.25 -18.41
CA ALA A 240 32.37 14.84 -19.17
C ALA A 240 32.80 13.39 -18.84
N ALA A 241 32.58 12.95 -17.59
CA ALA A 241 32.83 11.58 -17.14
C ALA A 241 31.84 10.54 -17.71
N ASN A 242 30.65 10.96 -18.17
CA ASN A 242 29.67 10.10 -18.86
C ASN A 242 29.66 10.33 -20.38
N GLY A 243 30.80 10.72 -20.96
CA GLY A 243 30.93 10.90 -22.42
C GLY A 243 30.04 12.01 -22.99
N GLY A 244 29.78 13.08 -22.22
CA GLY A 244 28.98 14.22 -22.66
C GLY A 244 27.46 14.02 -22.58
N LYS A 245 26.98 12.93 -21.96
CA LYS A 245 25.54 12.73 -21.72
C LYS A 245 25.05 13.59 -20.54
N PRO A 246 23.79 14.08 -20.57
CA PRO A 246 23.17 14.77 -19.43
C PRO A 246 23.27 13.90 -18.16
N ARG A 247 23.72 14.48 -17.04
CA ARG A 247 23.81 13.75 -15.77
C ARG A 247 22.39 13.41 -15.32
N ALA A 248 22.02 12.13 -15.29
CA ALA A 248 20.73 11.72 -14.73
C ALA A 248 20.70 12.09 -13.24
N PHE A 249 19.66 12.80 -12.80
CA PHE A 249 19.47 13.04 -11.37
C PHE A 249 19.14 11.72 -10.71
N ARG A 250 20.06 11.26 -9.85
CA ARG A 250 19.81 10.11 -8.97
C ARG A 250 19.00 10.60 -7.76
N GLN A 251 17.77 11.06 -8.01
CA GLN A 251 16.90 11.53 -6.93
C GLN A 251 16.23 10.32 -6.26
N ILE A 252 16.73 9.96 -5.08
CA ILE A 252 16.05 9.06 -4.15
C ILE A 252 15.06 9.94 -3.36
N GLY A 253 13.78 9.61 -3.34
CA GLY A 253 12.74 10.40 -2.66
C GLY A 253 13.15 10.81 -1.23
N GLY A 254 12.98 12.10 -0.93
CA GLY A 254 13.44 12.75 0.30
C GLY A 254 14.06 14.11 -0.01
N TYR A 255 14.11 15.03 0.97
CA TYR A 255 14.87 16.27 0.85
C TYR A 255 16.29 15.93 0.38
N ALA A 256 16.67 16.38 -0.81
CA ALA A 256 18.04 16.25 -1.28
C ALA A 256 18.93 17.06 -0.34
N ILE A 257 19.74 16.37 0.47
CA ILE A 257 20.82 17.02 1.19
C ILE A 257 21.77 17.51 0.10
N ARG A 258 22.03 18.83 0.06
CA ARG A 258 22.94 19.51 -0.89
C ARG A 258 24.28 18.81 -1.12
N ALA A 259 24.72 17.96 -0.18
CA ALA A 259 25.93 17.15 -0.28
C ALA A 259 25.97 16.22 -1.51
N TYR A 260 24.84 15.83 -2.09
CA TYR A 260 24.79 14.97 -3.28
C TYR A 260 24.81 15.73 -4.61
N GLU A 261 24.87 17.08 -4.57
CA GLU A 261 24.95 17.94 -5.76
C GLU A 261 26.39 18.23 -6.20
N SER A 262 27.39 17.59 -5.59
CA SER A 262 28.79 17.61 -6.04
C SER A 262 29.07 16.55 -7.11
#